data_AF-A0A971CYR1-F1
#
_entry.id   AF-A0A971CYR1-F1
#
_cell.length_a   1.000
_cell.length_b   1.000
_cell.length_c   1.000
_cell.angle_alpha   90.00
_cell.angle_beta   90.00
_cell.angle_gamma   90.00
#
_symmetry.space_group_name_H-M   'P 1'
#
loop_
_entity.id
_entity.type
_entity.pdbx_description
1 polymer ?
#
loop_
_entity_poly.entity_id
_entity_poly.type
_entity_poly.pdbx_seq_one_letter_code
_entity_poly.pdbx_strand_id
1 'polypeptide(L)'
;MSDPDQIPCKEFFNLAIRVAVLREGLTLTDTAVRAGIPRTTFYDRLHGLKAWSIEQLCKIADVLFDNGFDDLAEAAKEEARRVGASV
;
A
#
# COMPACT_ATOMS: atom_id res chain seq x y z
N MET A 1 7.41 27.03 8.55
CA MET A 1 7.14 25.93 9.50
C MET A 1 6.18 25.00 8.80
N SER A 2 6.58 23.76 8.52
CA SER A 2 5.69 22.75 7.93
C SER A 2 4.76 22.23 9.02
N ASP A 3 3.47 22.11 8.69
CA ASP A 3 2.42 21.60 9.56
C ASP A 3 2.76 20.14 9.96
N PRO A 4 2.87 19.79 11.26
CA PRO A 4 3.23 18.44 11.70
C PRO A 4 2.23 17.36 11.27
N ASP A 5 1.02 17.76 10.87
CA ASP A 5 -0.02 16.84 10.36
C ASP A 5 0.01 16.67 8.83
N GLN A 6 0.87 17.43 8.12
CA GLN A 6 1.08 17.24 6.68
C GLN A 6 2.21 16.24 6.43
N ILE A 7 1.85 14.97 6.39
CA ILE A 7 2.70 13.95 5.78
C ILE A 7 2.71 14.19 4.26
N PRO A 8 3.86 14.43 3.61
CA PRO A 8 3.94 14.54 2.17
C PRO A 8 3.31 13.31 1.49
N CYS A 9 2.51 13.48 0.43
CA CYS A 9 1.77 12.37 -0.22
C CYS A 9 2.62 11.11 -0.50
N LYS A 10 3.91 11.28 -0.81
CA LYS A 10 4.85 10.17 -1.05
C LYS A 10 5.17 9.37 0.22
N GLU A 11 5.34 10.04 1.35
CA GLU A 11 5.58 9.41 2.65
C GLU A 11 4.30 8.74 3.16
N PHE A 12 3.14 9.37 2.93
CA PHE A 12 1.84 8.79 3.25
C PHE A 12 1.59 7.49 2.49
N PHE A 13 1.92 7.45 1.19
CA PHE A 13 1.76 6.26 0.37
C PHE A 13 2.66 5.11 0.81
N ASN A 14 3.92 5.39 1.13
CA ASN A 14 4.85 4.39 1.68
C ASN A 14 4.40 3.87 3.05
N LEU A 15 3.82 4.74 3.88
CA LEU A 15 3.21 4.35 5.15
C LEU A 15 2.01 3.43 4.92
N ALA A 16 1.15 3.74 3.94
CA ALA A 16 0.00 2.91 3.59
C ALA A 16 0.41 1.48 3.18
N ILE A 17 1.47 1.33 2.38
CA ILE A 17 2.01 0.00 2.03
C ILE A 17 2.44 -0.76 3.29
N ARG A 18 3.17 -0.11 4.21
CA ARG A 18 3.62 -0.75 5.47
C ARG A 18 2.44 -1.20 6.34
N VAL A 19 1.42 -0.35 6.46
CA VAL A 19 0.21 -0.66 7.22
C VAL A 19 -0.54 -1.83 6.58
N ALA A 20 -0.71 -1.85 5.26
CA ALA A 20 -1.38 -2.94 4.56
C ALA A 20 -0.64 -4.27 4.73
N VAL A 21 0.69 -4.28 4.59
CA VAL A 21 1.52 -5.48 4.85
C VAL A 21 1.29 -6.04 6.26
N LEU A 22 1.28 -5.16 7.27
CA LEU A 22 1.04 -5.57 8.66
C LEU A 22 -0.40 -6.06 8.89
N ARG A 23 -1.40 -5.46 8.24
CA ARG A 23 -2.80 -5.88 8.34
C ARG A 23 -3.02 -7.29 7.79
N GLU A 24 -2.33 -7.64 6.72
CA GLU A 24 -2.35 -8.99 6.14
C GLU A 24 -1.49 -10.00 6.93
N GLY A 25 -0.90 -9.59 8.06
CA GLY A 25 -0.03 -10.45 8.87
C GLY A 25 1.27 -10.84 8.18
N LEU A 26 1.65 -10.15 7.11
CA LEU A 26 2.87 -10.38 6.36
C LEU A 26 4.02 -9.54 6.93
N THR A 27 5.25 -9.99 6.69
CA THR A 27 6.42 -9.14 6.87
C THR A 27 6.75 -8.40 5.57
N LEU A 28 7.40 -7.24 5.66
CA LEU A 28 7.91 -6.52 4.47
C LEU A 28 8.83 -7.41 3.61
N THR A 29 9.53 -8.34 4.25
CA THR A 29 10.41 -9.29 3.56
C THR A 29 9.60 -10.31 2.77
N ASP A 30 8.55 -10.87 3.37
CA ASP A 30 7.68 -11.84 2.69
C ASP A 30 6.94 -11.19 1.52
N THR A 31 6.42 -9.96 1.71
CA THR A 31 5.78 -9.20 0.64
C THR A 31 6.73 -8.97 -0.53
N ALA A 32 7.97 -8.55 -0.26
CA ALA A 32 8.96 -8.35 -1.32
C ALA A 32 9.27 -9.64 -2.08
N VAL A 33 9.43 -10.76 -1.37
CA VAL A 33 9.69 -12.08 -1.98
C VAL A 33 8.52 -12.54 -2.83
N ARG A 34 7.29 -12.47 -2.30
CA ARG A 34 6.07 -12.86 -3.04
C ARG A 34 5.80 -11.97 -4.25
N ALA A 35 6.10 -10.68 -4.14
CA ALA A 35 5.98 -9.73 -5.25
C ALA A 35 7.11 -9.87 -6.28
N GLY A 36 8.10 -10.74 -6.07
CA GLY A 36 9.25 -10.89 -6.94
C GLY A 36 10.14 -9.63 -7.02
N ILE A 37 10.14 -8.79 -5.98
CA ILE A 37 10.92 -7.55 -5.91
C ILE A 37 12.15 -7.81 -5.03
N PRO A 38 13.38 -7.52 -5.51
CA PRO A 38 14.56 -7.64 -4.67
C PRO A 38 14.41 -6.82 -3.37
N ARG A 39 14.69 -7.43 -2.21
CA ARG A 39 14.49 -6.81 -0.90
C ARG A 39 15.11 -5.42 -0.82
N THR A 40 16.36 -5.26 -1.26
CA THR A 40 17.05 -3.96 -1.29
C THR A 40 16.28 -2.91 -2.08
N THR A 41 15.76 -3.29 -3.24
CA THR A 41 14.93 -2.41 -4.07
C THR A 41 13.63 -2.04 -3.36
N PHE A 42 12.96 -3.00 -2.74
CA PHE A 42 11.72 -2.78 -2.00
C PHE A 42 11.90 -1.80 -0.83
N TYR A 43 12.96 -1.97 -0.03
CA TYR A 43 13.31 -1.06 1.06
C TYR A 43 13.68 0.33 0.55
N ASP A 44 14.49 0.44 -0.51
CA ASP A 44 14.82 1.74 -1.13
C ASP A 44 13.56 2.54 -1.48
N ARG A 45 12.52 1.88 -2.02
CA ARG A 45 11.26 2.54 -2.37
C ARG A 45 10.46 2.93 -1.13
N LEU A 46 10.36 2.03 -0.14
CA LEU A 46 9.66 2.30 1.13
C LEU A 46 10.29 3.42 1.96
N HIS A 47 11.60 3.64 1.83
CA HIS A 47 12.29 4.76 2.46
C HIS A 47 12.29 6.03 1.60
N GLY A 48 11.61 5.98 0.44
CA GLY A 48 11.49 7.12 -0.46
C GLY A 48 12.77 7.47 -1.20
N LEU A 49 13.83 6.66 -1.11
CA LEU A 49 15.10 6.87 -1.81
C LEU A 49 14.90 6.85 -3.33
N LYS A 50 13.94 6.07 -3.81
CA LYS A 50 13.52 6.05 -5.21
C LYS A 50 12.00 5.85 -5.34
N ALA A 51 11.41 6.29 -6.45
CA ALA A 51 9.96 6.18 -6.70
C ALA A 51 9.55 4.75 -7.10
N TRP A 52 8.34 4.33 -6.74
CA TRP A 52 7.77 3.07 -7.22
C TRP A 52 7.44 3.13 -8.72
N SER A 53 7.66 2.02 -9.45
CA SER A 53 7.03 1.86 -10.76
C SER A 53 5.61 1.32 -10.59
N ILE A 54 4.73 1.59 -11.58
CA ILE A 54 3.36 1.07 -11.59
C ILE A 54 3.36 -0.46 -11.50
N GLU A 55 4.25 -1.13 -12.24
CA GLU A 55 4.38 -2.60 -12.21
C GLU A 55 4.70 -3.13 -10.81
N GLN A 56 5.60 -2.46 -10.07
CA GLN A 56 5.93 -2.85 -8.70
C GLN A 56 4.73 -2.68 -7.76
N LEU A 57 3.94 -1.61 -7.95
CA LEU A 57 2.74 -1.39 -7.17
C LEU A 57 1.67 -2.46 -7.45
N CYS A 58 1.49 -2.85 -8.71
CA CYS A 58 0.58 -3.93 -9.08
C CYS A 58 1.00 -5.24 -8.41
N LYS A 59 2.28 -5.64 -8.48
CA LYS A 59 2.76 -6.87 -7.83
C LYS A 59 2.58 -6.86 -6.31
N ILE A 60 2.72 -5.69 -5.67
CA ILE A 60 2.47 -5.55 -4.23
C ILE A 60 0.98 -5.65 -3.93
N ALA A 61 0.13 -5.02 -4.74
CA ALA A 61 -1.32 -5.13 -4.62
C ALA A 61 -1.76 -6.58 -4.78
N ASP A 62 -1.24 -7.33 -5.76
CA ASP A 62 -1.57 -8.75 -5.94
C ASP A 62 -1.24 -9.58 -4.70
N VAL A 63 -0.10 -9.33 -4.04
CA VAL A 63 0.28 -10.03 -2.81
C VAL A 63 -0.59 -9.65 -1.61
N LEU A 64 -0.99 -8.38 -1.51
CA LEU A 64 -1.79 -7.88 -0.40
C LEU A 64 -3.28 -8.19 -0.56
N PHE A 65 -3.74 -8.38 -1.80
CA PHE A 65 -5.14 -8.61 -2.15
C PHE A 65 -5.33 -9.96 -2.83
N ASP A 66 -4.45 -10.93 -2.55
CA ASP A 66 -4.52 -12.32 -3.05
C ASP A 66 -5.82 -13.05 -2.61
N ASN A 67 -6.63 -12.42 -1.73
CA ASN A 67 -8.01 -12.81 -1.37
C ASN A 67 -9.12 -11.95 -2.01
N GLY A 68 -8.81 -11.25 -3.09
CA GLY A 68 -9.80 -10.51 -3.89
C GLY A 68 -9.76 -9.01 -3.63
N PHE A 69 -9.70 -8.28 -4.74
CA PHE A 69 -10.15 -6.89 -4.82
C PHE A 69 -11.59 -6.70 -4.29
N ASP A 70 -12.33 -7.78 -4.07
CA ASP A 70 -13.69 -7.78 -3.54
C ASP A 70 -13.78 -7.21 -2.13
N ASP A 71 -12.86 -7.54 -1.21
CA ASP A 71 -12.95 -7.03 0.17
C ASP A 71 -12.58 -5.55 0.28
N LEU A 72 -11.60 -5.10 -0.51
CA LEU A 72 -11.24 -3.68 -0.55
C LEU A 72 -12.27 -2.86 -1.33
N ALA A 73 -12.85 -3.42 -2.40
CA ALA A 73 -13.93 -2.78 -3.13
C ALA A 73 -15.20 -2.72 -2.29
N GLU A 74 -15.56 -3.76 -1.54
CA GLU A 74 -16.69 -3.73 -0.60
C GLU A 74 -16.42 -2.79 0.57
N ALA A 75 -15.21 -2.77 1.13
CA ALA A 75 -14.85 -1.79 2.17
C ALA A 75 -14.92 -0.34 1.63
N ALA A 76 -14.49 -0.11 0.38
CA ALA A 76 -14.58 1.19 -0.27
C ALA A 76 -16.03 1.59 -0.59
N LYS A 77 -16.87 0.64 -1.04
CA LYS A 77 -18.31 0.85 -1.28
C LYS A 77 -19.06 1.12 0.02
N GLU A 78 -18.72 0.42 1.09
CA GLU A 78 -19.34 0.59 2.40
C GLU A 78 -18.95 1.94 3.02
N GLU A 79 -17.69 2.34 2.90
CA GLU A 79 -17.25 3.67 3.33
C GLU A 79 -17.90 4.77 2.47
N ALA A 80 -18.03 4.55 1.15
CA ALA A 80 -18.74 5.47 0.25
C ALA A 80 -20.22 5.62 0.63
N ARG A 81 -20.93 4.53 0.97
CA ARG A 81 -22.29 4.58 1.54
C ARG A 81 -22.33 5.34 2.85
N ARG A 82 -21.37 5.08 3.75
CA ARG A 82 -21.30 5.72 5.08
C ARG A 82 -21.16 7.23 4.97
N VAL A 83 -20.40 7.72 4.00
CA VAL A 83 -20.18 9.16 3.77
C VAL A 83 -21.18 9.78 2.79
N GLY A 84 -22.17 9.01 2.32
CA GLY A 84 -23.19 9.47 1.37
C GLY A 84 -22.64 9.79 -0.03
N ALA A 85 -21.46 9.29 -0.37
CA ALA A 85 -20.93 9.38 -1.72
C ALA A 85 -21.64 8.35 -2.60
N SER A 86 -22.16 8.79 -3.77
CA SER A 86 -22.69 7.85 -4.75
C SER A 86 -21.54 7.00 -5.30
N VAL A 87 -21.67 5.69 -5.15
CA VAL A 87 -20.82 4.68 -5.82
C VAL A 87 -21.16 4.63 -7.30
#